data_AF-A0A954JP02-F1
#
_entry.id   AF-A0A954JP02-F1
#
_cell.length_a   1.000
_cell.length_b   1.000
_cell.length_c   1.000
_cell.angle_alpha   90.00
_cell.angle_beta   90.00
_cell.angle_gamma   90.00
#
_symmetry.space_group_name_H-M   'P 1'
#
loop_
_entity.id
_entity.type
_entity.pdbx_description
1 polymer ?
#
loop_
_entity_poly.entity_id
_entity_poly.type
_entity_poly.pdbx_seq_one_letter_code
_entity_poly.pdbx_strand_id
1 'polypeptide(L)'
;MLRRFAFPMAAVLLALLFLLTRLYEVSVEEHNIWAREAASLERSAHRVPYRRGRILDRNGRVWVTDQASYEIEFVWRDFRRGHPLGNIVQLMSLTLMRPVDLREVSGGDAALWADHLIGLSPDQIAEFGRGGELKVGGVLIPALPENARRGARREERRPARAQALRYYIERLMKVTRTESQALRDLRDSDRSGEPYANLLADLRRREDEAFGSAVQRLRRELRERVDRSVVHLAELGDLVDWSGVEGEAMDLQRSSLERVVDVLDRAREQSENLVPNRRGFPRALALPGKPARIGSGLAQEMFVLG
;
A
#
# COMPACT_ATOMS: atom_id res chain seq x y z
N MET A 1 -37.49 3.90 52.04
CA MET A 1 -37.61 4.53 50.70
C MET A 1 -36.93 3.74 49.57
N LEU A 2 -35.92 2.90 49.82
CA LEU A 2 -35.23 2.11 48.77
C LEU A 2 -36.12 1.10 47.99
N ARG A 3 -37.14 0.50 48.62
CA ARG A 3 -38.01 -0.52 47.97
C ARG A 3 -38.79 0.00 46.75
N ARG A 4 -39.10 1.30 46.68
CA ARG A 4 -39.84 1.88 45.54
C ARG A 4 -38.98 2.05 44.28
N PHE A 5 -37.66 2.17 44.45
CA PHE A 5 -36.71 2.30 43.35
C PHE A 5 -36.11 0.95 42.92
N ALA A 6 -36.27 -0.10 43.73
CA ALA A 6 -35.76 -1.43 43.42
C ALA A 6 -36.35 -1.99 42.11
N PHE A 7 -37.65 -1.79 41.88
CA PHE A 7 -38.32 -2.27 40.67
C PHE A 7 -37.86 -1.55 39.38
N PRO A 8 -37.85 -0.21 39.27
CA PRO A 8 -37.34 0.45 38.08
C PRO A 8 -35.83 0.19 37.87
N MET A 9 -35.04 0.09 38.95
CA MET A 9 -33.61 -0.23 38.83
C MET A 9 -33.39 -1.66 38.32
N ALA A 10 -34.18 -2.63 38.79
CA ALA A 10 -34.15 -3.99 38.26
C ALA A 10 -34.57 -4.04 36.78
N ALA A 11 -35.59 -3.27 36.38
CA ALA A 11 -36.03 -3.20 34.99
C ALA A 11 -34.93 -2.62 34.07
N VAL A 12 -34.23 -1.56 34.51
CA VAL A 12 -33.10 -0.98 33.78
C VAL A 12 -31.94 -1.97 33.67
N LEU A 13 -31.59 -2.66 34.76
CA LEU A 13 -30.53 -3.67 34.76
C LEU A 13 -30.85 -4.82 33.80
N LEU A 14 -32.11 -5.26 33.76
CA LEU A 14 -32.55 -6.35 32.90
C LEU A 14 -32.57 -5.92 31.42
N ALA A 15 -32.98 -4.68 31.13
CA ALA A 15 -32.87 -4.10 29.79
C ALA A 15 -31.40 -3.96 29.33
N LEU A 16 -30.51 -3.54 30.24
CA LEU A 16 -29.08 -3.46 29.97
C LEU A 16 -28.48 -4.84 29.67
N LEU A 17 -28.85 -5.85 30.46
CA LEU A 17 -28.41 -7.22 30.25
C LEU A 17 -28.87 -7.74 28.88
N PHE A 18 -30.13 -7.50 28.51
CA PHE A 18 -30.67 -7.87 27.20
C PHE A 18 -29.90 -7.19 26.05
N LEU A 19 -29.60 -5.90 26.18
CA LEU A 19 -28.80 -5.16 25.19
C LEU A 19 -27.39 -5.74 25.07
N LEU A 20 -26.74 -6.09 26.19
CA LEU A 20 -25.41 -6.71 26.17
C LEU A 20 -25.42 -8.07 25.48
N THR A 21 -26.44 -8.91 25.74
CA THR A 21 -26.59 -10.20 25.06
C THR A 21 -26.78 -10.01 23.56
N ARG A 22 -27.64 -9.07 23.15
CA ARG A 22 -27.85 -8.79 21.72
C ARG A 22 -26.59 -8.22 21.07
N LEU A 23 -25.84 -7.37 21.79
CA LEU A 23 -24.57 -6.84 21.30
C LEU A 23 -23.53 -7.96 21.13
N TYR A 24 -23.46 -8.91 22.05
CA TYR A 24 -22.58 -10.07 21.96
C TYR A 24 -22.93 -10.94 20.74
N GLU A 25 -24.21 -11.24 20.53
CA GLU A 25 -24.69 -12.02 19.38
C GLU A 25 -24.27 -11.35 18.05
N VAL A 26 -24.52 -10.05 17.90
CA VAL A 26 -24.15 -9.31 16.68
C VAL A 26 -22.62 -9.21 16.52
N SER A 27 -21.89 -8.97 17.61
CA SER A 27 -20.44 -8.69 17.56
C SER A 27 -19.58 -9.94 17.47
N VAL A 28 -20.06 -11.09 17.96
CA VAL A 28 -19.28 -12.33 18.06
C VAL A 28 -19.83 -13.40 17.13
N GLU A 29 -21.14 -13.66 17.16
CA GLU A 29 -21.74 -14.75 16.37
C GLU A 29 -21.98 -14.32 14.93
N GLU A 30 -22.57 -13.13 14.72
CA GLU A 30 -22.88 -12.63 13.39
C GLU A 30 -21.69 -11.91 12.71
N HIS A 31 -20.55 -11.73 13.39
CA HIS A 31 -19.39 -11.00 12.85
C HIS A 31 -18.97 -11.48 11.45
N ASN A 32 -18.95 -12.80 11.26
CA ASN A 32 -18.56 -13.40 9.99
C ASN A 32 -19.61 -13.19 8.87
N ILE A 33 -20.87 -12.95 9.23
CA ILE A 33 -21.94 -12.62 8.29
C ILE A 33 -21.78 -11.15 7.89
N TRP A 34 -21.65 -10.24 8.86
CA TRP A 34 -21.46 -8.82 8.60
C TRP A 34 -20.14 -8.50 7.90
N ALA A 35 -19.06 -9.21 8.19
CA ALA A 35 -17.80 -9.08 7.45
C ALA A 35 -17.93 -9.53 6.00
N ARG A 36 -18.69 -10.62 5.75
CA ARG A 36 -19.02 -11.07 4.38
C ARG A 36 -19.95 -10.10 3.67
N GLU A 37 -20.96 -9.58 4.36
CA GLU A 37 -21.92 -8.61 3.83
C GLU A 37 -21.23 -7.27 3.53
N ALA A 38 -20.35 -6.79 4.41
CA ALA A 38 -19.53 -5.60 4.19
C ALA A 38 -18.57 -5.77 3.01
N ALA A 39 -17.93 -6.94 2.88
CA ALA A 39 -17.14 -7.26 1.69
C ALA A 39 -18.01 -7.34 0.41
N SER A 40 -19.27 -7.76 0.52
CA SER A 40 -20.28 -7.80 -0.56
C SER A 40 -20.83 -6.41 -0.92
N LEU A 41 -20.89 -5.49 0.05
CA LEU A 41 -21.30 -4.09 -0.12
C LEU A 41 -20.24 -3.25 -0.82
N GLU A 42 -18.98 -3.69 -0.82
CA GLU A 42 -17.93 -3.20 -1.71
C GLU A 42 -18.15 -3.72 -3.16
N ARG A 43 -19.40 -3.68 -3.63
CA ARG A 43 -19.75 -3.85 -5.04
C ARG A 43 -19.22 -2.62 -5.77
N SER A 44 -18.07 -2.76 -6.41
CA SER A 44 -17.54 -1.78 -7.36
C SER A 44 -18.50 -1.69 -8.56
N ALA A 45 -19.49 -0.80 -8.48
CA ALA A 45 -20.30 -0.44 -9.62
C ALA A 45 -19.47 0.51 -10.50
N HIS A 46 -18.72 -0.02 -11.47
CA HIS A 46 -18.14 0.84 -12.49
C HIS A 46 -19.25 1.27 -13.46
N ARG A 47 -19.29 2.54 -13.85
CA ARG A 47 -20.15 2.97 -14.95
C ARG A 47 -19.39 2.69 -16.24
N VAL A 48 -19.94 1.84 -17.11
CA VAL A 48 -19.43 1.71 -18.47
C VAL A 48 -19.86 2.97 -19.23
N PRO A 49 -18.93 3.83 -19.66
CA PRO A 49 -19.30 4.99 -20.47
C PRO A 49 -19.92 4.50 -21.79
N TYR A 50 -21.00 5.17 -22.21
CA TYR A 50 -21.61 4.92 -23.51
C TYR A 50 -20.62 5.30 -24.62
N ARG A 51 -20.44 4.41 -25.61
CA ARG A 51 -19.67 4.73 -26.82
C ARG A 51 -20.52 5.63 -27.71
N ARG A 52 -20.03 6.84 -28.00
CA ARG A 52 -20.71 7.78 -28.89
C ARG A 52 -20.81 7.21 -30.29
N GLY A 53 -21.94 7.49 -30.96
CA GLY A 53 -22.10 7.17 -32.38
C GLY A 53 -21.04 7.86 -33.24
N ARG A 54 -20.68 7.22 -34.36
CA ARG A 54 -19.75 7.79 -35.34
C ARG A 54 -20.41 8.97 -36.06
N ILE A 55 -19.64 10.04 -36.28
CA ILE A 55 -20.08 11.16 -37.14
C ILE A 55 -19.57 10.88 -38.55
N LEU A 56 -20.50 10.84 -39.51
CA LEU A 56 -20.23 10.58 -40.92
C LEU A 56 -20.40 11.88 -41.72
N ASP A 57 -19.64 12.02 -42.80
CA ASP A 57 -19.89 13.06 -43.80
C ASP A 57 -21.04 12.71 -44.75
N ARG A 58 -21.35 13.63 -45.67
CA ARG A 58 -22.41 13.43 -46.70
C ARG A 58 -22.18 12.25 -47.64
N ASN A 59 -20.95 11.74 -47.72
CA ASN A 59 -20.55 10.61 -48.55
C ASN A 59 -20.41 9.31 -47.73
N GLY A 60 -20.75 9.33 -46.43
CA GLY A 60 -20.65 8.18 -45.54
C GLY A 60 -19.26 7.93 -44.96
N ARG A 61 -18.29 8.85 -45.13
CA ARG A 61 -16.95 8.73 -44.56
C ARG A 61 -16.95 9.13 -43.08
N VAL A 62 -16.31 8.33 -42.23
CA VAL A 62 -16.17 8.62 -40.79
C VAL A 62 -15.26 9.82 -40.57
N TRP A 63 -15.77 10.85 -39.89
CA TRP A 63 -15.00 12.03 -39.46
C TRP A 63 -14.63 11.98 -37.98
N VAL A 64 -15.54 11.45 -37.14
CA VAL A 64 -15.29 11.31 -35.70
C VAL A 64 -15.70 9.91 -35.26
N THR A 65 -14.81 9.26 -34.52
CA THR A 65 -15.07 7.99 -33.83
C THR A 65 -14.43 8.04 -32.46
N ASP A 66 -15.08 7.45 -31.48
CA ASP A 66 -14.45 7.19 -30.20
C ASP A 66 -13.37 6.12 -30.37
N GLN A 67 -12.25 6.29 -29.67
CA GLN A 67 -11.21 5.29 -29.52
C GLN A 67 -10.91 5.10 -28.04
N ALA A 68 -10.67 3.86 -27.63
CA ALA A 68 -10.14 3.60 -26.30
C ALA A 68 -8.74 4.22 -26.21
N SER A 69 -8.50 4.98 -25.15
CA SER A 69 -7.17 5.45 -24.77
C SER A 69 -6.83 4.84 -23.43
N TYR A 70 -5.58 4.42 -23.30
CA TYR A 70 -5.02 3.88 -22.07
C TYR A 70 -3.92 4.83 -21.62
N GLU A 71 -3.96 5.20 -20.34
CA GLU A 71 -2.95 6.03 -19.71
C GLU A 71 -2.30 5.22 -18.59
N ILE A 72 -0.98 5.29 -18.50
CA ILE A 72 -0.21 4.69 -17.43
C ILE A 72 0.31 5.82 -16.55
N GLU A 73 -0.26 5.95 -15.36
CA GLU A 73 0.19 6.93 -14.37
C GLU A 73 1.15 6.28 -13.36
N PHE A 74 2.32 6.89 -13.19
CA PHE A 74 3.25 6.50 -12.13
C PHE A 74 3.04 7.34 -10.86
N VAL A 75 2.46 6.73 -9.84
CA VAL A 75 2.22 7.39 -8.54
C VAL A 75 3.38 7.09 -7.57
N TRP A 76 4.38 7.98 -7.53
CA TRP A 76 5.57 7.83 -6.67
C TRP A 76 5.25 7.56 -5.19
N ARG A 77 4.21 8.21 -4.66
CA ARG A 77 3.81 8.05 -3.25
C ARG A 77 3.43 6.61 -2.91
N ASP A 78 2.78 5.92 -3.83
CA ASP A 78 2.31 4.56 -3.62
C ASP A 78 3.44 3.57 -3.88
N PHE A 79 4.24 3.81 -4.93
CA PHE A 79 5.48 3.08 -5.16
C PHE A 79 6.40 3.09 -3.93
N ARG A 80 6.70 4.27 -3.35
CA ARG A 80 7.61 4.34 -2.19
C ARG A 80 7.07 3.65 -0.94
N ARG A 81 5.75 3.48 -0.80
CA ARG A 81 5.11 2.88 0.39
C ARG A 81 4.89 1.38 0.23
N GLY A 82 4.67 0.92 -0.99
CA GLY A 82 4.37 -0.47 -1.30
C GLY A 82 5.56 -1.29 -1.81
N HIS A 83 6.53 -0.64 -2.46
CA HIS A 83 7.62 -1.33 -3.15
C HIS A 83 8.93 -1.36 -2.33
N PRO A 84 9.63 -2.51 -2.21
CA PRO A 84 10.90 -2.62 -1.47
C PRO A 84 11.94 -1.58 -1.90
N LEU A 85 12.15 -1.37 -3.19
CA LEU A 85 13.12 -0.37 -3.68
C LEU A 85 12.70 1.05 -3.33
N GLY A 86 11.42 1.37 -3.41
CA GLY A 86 10.92 2.67 -3.01
C GLY A 86 11.09 2.93 -1.51
N ASN A 87 10.91 1.90 -0.67
CA ASN A 87 11.23 1.97 0.75
C ASN A 87 12.73 2.20 0.98
N ILE A 88 13.61 1.48 0.28
CA ILE A 88 15.08 1.62 0.39
C ILE A 88 15.54 3.02 -0.05
N VAL A 89 15.07 3.51 -1.21
CA VAL A 89 15.35 4.88 -1.69
C VAL A 89 14.99 5.91 -0.63
N GLN A 90 13.80 5.78 -0.04
CA GLN A 90 13.33 6.72 0.96
C GLN A 90 14.14 6.60 2.27
N LEU A 91 14.48 5.39 2.69
CA LEU A 91 15.34 5.14 3.86
C LEU A 91 16.74 5.72 3.66
N MET A 92 17.36 5.46 2.51
CA MET A 92 18.65 6.05 2.15
C MET A 92 18.56 7.57 2.08
N SER A 93 17.51 8.15 1.51
CA SER A 93 17.35 9.63 1.47
C SER A 93 17.23 10.25 2.87
N LEU A 94 16.55 9.56 3.78
CA LEU A 94 16.40 10.00 5.16
C LEU A 94 17.73 9.95 5.90
N THR A 95 18.48 8.88 5.64
CA THR A 95 19.73 8.54 6.31
C THR A 95 20.90 9.34 5.76
N LEU A 96 21.09 9.41 4.45
CA LEU A 96 22.18 10.18 3.83
C LEU A 96 21.94 11.70 3.86
N MET A 97 20.81 12.14 4.42
CA MET A 97 20.37 13.54 4.48
C MET A 97 20.23 14.26 3.13
N ARG A 98 20.30 13.53 2.02
CA ARG A 98 20.15 14.05 0.65
C ARG A 98 19.10 13.27 -0.13
N PRO A 99 18.56 13.81 -1.23
CA PRO A 99 17.82 13.01 -2.20
C PRO A 99 18.68 11.85 -2.72
N VAL A 100 18.08 10.66 -2.78
CA VAL A 100 18.63 9.46 -3.41
C VAL A 100 17.69 9.06 -4.54
N ASP A 101 18.25 8.77 -5.70
CA ASP A 101 17.48 8.35 -6.88
C ASP A 101 17.24 6.83 -6.85
N LEU A 102 16.15 6.39 -7.49
CA LEU A 102 15.90 4.96 -7.71
C LEU A 102 17.04 4.30 -8.49
N ARG A 103 17.64 5.01 -9.45
CA ARG A 103 18.79 4.52 -10.26
C ARG A 103 20.01 4.21 -9.39
N GLU A 104 20.26 5.02 -8.37
CA GLU A 104 21.37 4.80 -7.43
C GLU A 104 21.18 3.50 -6.64
N VAL A 105 19.93 3.22 -6.25
CA VAL A 105 19.59 2.00 -5.50
C VAL A 105 19.56 0.77 -6.41
N SER A 106 18.94 0.86 -7.59
CA SER A 106 18.79 -0.28 -8.51
C SER A 106 20.10 -0.64 -9.21
N GLY A 107 20.99 0.33 -9.45
CA GLY A 107 22.32 0.10 -10.02
C GLY A 107 23.38 -0.32 -9.00
N GLY A 108 23.08 -0.23 -7.70
CA GLY A 108 23.95 -0.67 -6.61
C GLY A 108 23.47 -1.96 -5.95
N ASP A 109 24.05 -2.30 -4.79
CA ASP A 109 23.62 -3.46 -3.98
C ASP A 109 22.44 -3.07 -3.06
N ALA A 110 21.24 -3.06 -3.63
CA ALA A 110 20.01 -2.75 -2.90
C ALA A 110 19.78 -3.70 -1.70
N ALA A 111 20.17 -4.97 -1.82
CA ALA A 111 20.00 -5.95 -0.77
C ALA A 111 20.96 -5.68 0.41
N LEU A 112 22.20 -5.28 0.13
CA LEU A 112 23.15 -4.86 1.15
C LEU A 112 22.65 -3.63 1.91
N TRP A 113 22.12 -2.63 1.20
CA TRP A 113 21.48 -1.48 1.84
C TRP A 113 20.29 -1.88 2.71
N ALA A 114 19.45 -2.79 2.21
CA ALA A 114 18.33 -3.31 2.98
C ALA A 114 18.80 -3.95 4.29
N ASP A 115 19.87 -4.76 4.25
CA ASP A 115 20.46 -5.41 5.42
C ASP A 115 21.00 -4.39 6.44
N HIS A 116 21.73 -3.37 5.98
CA HIS A 116 22.21 -2.28 6.84
C HIS A 116 21.07 -1.50 7.49
N LEU A 117 19.99 -1.25 6.75
CA LEU A 117 18.84 -0.48 7.24
C LEU A 117 18.03 -1.24 8.29
N ILE A 118 17.80 -2.54 8.13
CA ILE A 118 17.16 -3.38 9.15
C ILE A 118 18.07 -3.68 10.35
N GLY A 119 19.37 -3.42 10.19
CA GLY A 119 20.38 -3.50 11.24
C GLY A 119 20.32 -2.35 12.25
N LEU A 120 19.58 -1.27 11.95
CA LEU A 120 19.36 -0.17 12.89
C LEU A 120 18.52 -0.63 14.08
N SER A 121 18.86 -0.15 15.28
CA SER A 121 18.04 -0.35 16.48
C SER A 121 17.07 0.82 16.70
N PRO A 122 15.95 0.58 17.42
CA PRO A 122 15.07 1.67 17.84
C PRO A 122 15.79 2.80 18.59
N ASP A 123 16.76 2.47 19.45
CA ASP A 123 17.56 3.44 20.19
C ASP A 123 18.42 4.32 19.29
N GLN A 124 19.12 3.73 18.30
CA GLN A 124 19.92 4.49 17.34
C GLN A 124 19.05 5.51 16.59
N ILE A 125 17.84 5.11 16.18
CA ILE A 125 16.91 6.01 15.49
C ILE A 125 16.38 7.09 16.44
N ALA A 126 16.07 6.74 17.69
CA ALA A 126 15.62 7.70 18.69
C ALA A 126 16.71 8.72 19.05
N GLU A 127 17.95 8.26 19.20
CA GLU A 127 19.11 9.10 19.46
C GLU A 127 19.40 10.04 18.30
N PHE A 128 19.38 9.52 17.07
CA PHE A 128 19.45 10.34 15.87
C PHE A 128 18.38 11.44 15.85
N GLY A 129 17.13 11.10 16.16
CA GLY A 129 16.04 12.06 16.30
C GLY A 129 16.29 13.13 17.37
N ARG A 130 17.00 12.78 18.44
CA ARG A 130 17.46 13.69 19.50
C ARG A 130 18.69 14.50 19.13
N GLY A 131 19.28 14.29 17.97
CA GLY A 131 20.48 14.99 17.48
C GLY A 131 21.79 14.22 17.65
N GLY A 132 21.74 12.96 18.05
CA GLY A 132 22.91 12.07 18.11
C GLY A 132 23.40 11.66 16.72
N GLU A 133 24.52 10.94 16.70
CA GLU A 133 25.08 10.37 15.47
C GLU A 133 24.22 9.22 14.94
N LEU A 134 24.35 8.93 13.65
CA LEU A 134 23.75 7.73 13.05
C LEU A 134 24.78 7.06 12.15
N LYS A 135 25.00 5.77 12.38
CA LYS A 135 25.95 4.94 11.62
C LYS A 135 25.18 3.83 10.90
N VAL A 136 25.40 3.71 9.59
CA VAL A 136 24.66 2.77 8.74
C VAL A 136 25.41 2.52 7.44
N GLY A 137 25.68 1.24 7.11
CA GLY A 137 26.34 0.88 5.86
C GLY A 137 27.66 1.61 5.60
N GLY A 138 28.46 1.83 6.65
CA GLY A 138 29.73 2.58 6.55
C GLY A 138 29.58 4.11 6.47
N VAL A 139 28.36 4.65 6.39
CA VAL A 139 28.09 6.08 6.42
C VAL A 139 27.87 6.55 7.85
N LEU A 140 28.57 7.63 8.22
CA LEU A 140 28.42 8.33 9.48
C LEU A 140 27.73 9.67 9.28
N ILE A 141 26.58 9.86 9.91
CA ILE A 141 26.01 11.18 10.13
C ILE A 141 26.51 11.69 11.49
N PRO A 142 27.22 12.83 11.54
CA PRO A 142 27.70 13.35 12.80
C PRO A 142 26.55 13.79 13.73
N ALA A 143 26.79 13.68 15.03
CA ALA A 143 25.95 14.28 16.04
C ALA A 143 25.94 15.81 15.88
N LEU A 144 24.82 16.44 16.23
CA LEU A 144 24.74 17.89 16.32
C LEU A 144 25.56 18.38 17.52
N PRO A 145 26.30 19.49 17.38
CA PRO A 145 27.04 20.07 18.48
C PRO A 145 26.07 20.48 19.59
N GLU A 146 26.48 20.27 20.84
CA GLU A 146 25.60 20.32 22.02
C GLU A 146 24.86 21.65 22.17
N ASN A 147 25.53 22.75 21.81
CA ASN A 147 25.01 24.12 21.81
C ASN A 147 23.99 24.40 20.68
N ALA A 148 24.00 23.65 19.57
CA ALA A 148 23.10 23.86 18.43
C ALA A 148 21.85 22.97 18.44
N ARG A 149 21.72 22.03 19.40
CA ARG A 149 20.75 20.93 19.35
C ARG A 149 19.29 21.37 19.15
N ARG A 150 18.79 22.48 19.71
CA ARG A 150 17.35 22.82 19.55
C ARG A 150 16.99 23.34 18.15
N GLY A 151 17.73 24.33 17.63
CA GLY A 151 17.48 24.93 16.32
C GLY A 151 17.86 23.98 15.17
N ALA A 152 19.10 23.47 15.21
CA ALA A 152 19.63 22.62 14.14
C ALA A 152 18.84 21.32 13.96
N ARG A 153 18.26 20.73 15.03
CA ARG A 153 17.38 19.55 14.90
C ARG A 153 16.15 19.81 14.06
N ARG A 154 15.58 21.01 14.17
CA ARG A 154 14.37 21.40 13.41
C ARG A 154 14.73 21.72 11.97
N GLU A 155 15.86 22.41 11.76
CA GLU A 155 16.38 22.73 10.43
C GLU A 155 16.71 21.47 9.64
N GLU A 156 17.44 20.52 10.23
CA GLU A 156 17.73 19.21 9.61
C GLU A 156 16.54 18.25 9.62
N ARG A 157 15.45 18.61 10.31
CA ARG A 157 14.24 17.81 10.50
C ARG A 157 14.50 16.42 11.10
N ARG A 158 15.52 16.26 11.95
CA ARG A 158 15.92 14.96 12.53
C ARG A 158 14.77 14.20 13.22
N PRO A 159 13.88 14.83 14.01
CA PRO A 159 12.75 14.11 14.62
C PRO A 159 11.77 13.52 13.58
N ALA A 160 11.44 14.29 12.54
CA ALA A 160 10.57 13.82 11.46
C ALA A 160 11.23 12.71 10.64
N ARG A 161 12.54 12.83 10.39
CA ARG A 161 13.33 11.79 9.71
C ARG A 161 13.36 10.49 10.53
N ALA A 162 13.61 10.57 11.84
CA ALA A 162 13.60 9.41 12.73
C ALA A 162 12.23 8.70 12.77
N GLN A 163 11.12 9.45 12.74
CA GLN A 163 9.79 8.87 12.59
C GLN A 163 9.61 8.16 11.24
N ALA A 164 10.05 8.80 10.15
CA ALA A 164 9.96 8.22 8.82
C ALA A 164 10.85 6.98 8.67
N LEU A 165 12.06 6.96 9.24
CA LEU A 165 12.95 5.79 9.24
C LEU A 165 12.24 4.57 9.83
N ARG A 166 11.65 4.72 11.02
CA ARG A 166 10.87 3.64 11.66
C ARG A 166 9.75 3.13 10.75
N TYR A 167 8.94 4.06 10.22
CA TYR A 167 7.83 3.72 9.32
C TYR A 167 8.31 2.92 8.09
N TYR A 168 9.37 3.36 7.43
CA TYR A 168 9.85 2.71 6.21
C TYR A 168 10.63 1.41 6.49
N ILE A 169 11.29 1.27 7.65
CA ILE A 169 11.88 -0.01 8.10
C ILE A 169 10.77 -1.04 8.33
N GLU A 170 9.70 -0.66 9.05
CA GLU A 170 8.53 -1.53 9.26
C GLU A 170 7.88 -1.94 7.93
N ARG A 171 7.74 -1.01 6.97
CA ARG A 171 7.23 -1.31 5.63
C ARG A 171 8.17 -2.21 4.83
N LEU A 172 9.47 -1.94 4.86
CA LEU A 172 10.48 -2.74 4.20
C LEU A 172 10.46 -4.18 4.70
N MET A 173 10.22 -4.40 5.99
CA MET A 173 10.12 -5.74 6.59
C MET A 173 8.72 -6.37 6.51
N LYS A 174 7.73 -5.66 5.93
CA LYS A 174 6.30 -6.03 5.90
C LYS A 174 5.76 -6.37 7.29
N VAL A 175 6.00 -5.49 8.25
CA VAL A 175 5.47 -5.60 9.61
C VAL A 175 3.94 -5.45 9.57
N THR A 176 3.23 -6.39 10.17
CA THR A 176 1.77 -6.38 10.30
C THR A 176 1.34 -5.40 11.40
N ARG A 177 0.04 -5.09 11.50
CA ARG A 177 -0.47 -4.20 12.55
C ARG A 177 -0.20 -4.75 13.96
N THR A 178 -0.36 -6.06 14.16
CA THR A 178 -0.12 -6.73 15.44
C THR A 178 1.36 -6.69 15.81
N GLU A 179 2.25 -7.00 14.85
CA GLU A 179 3.69 -6.90 15.06
C GLU A 179 4.15 -5.46 15.31
N SER A 180 3.56 -4.47 14.63
CA SER A 180 3.88 -3.05 14.86
C SER A 180 3.53 -2.62 16.29
N GLN A 181 2.45 -3.16 16.87
CA GLN A 181 2.14 -2.92 18.28
C GLN A 181 3.16 -3.60 19.20
N ALA A 182 3.47 -4.88 18.98
CA ALA A 182 4.48 -5.59 19.77
C ALA A 182 5.87 -4.94 19.70
N LEU A 183 6.27 -4.42 18.52
CA LEU A 183 7.52 -3.68 18.34
C LEU A 183 7.53 -2.35 19.09
N ARG A 184 6.37 -1.70 19.29
CA ARG A 184 6.30 -0.49 20.13
C ARG A 184 6.55 -0.84 21.59
N ASP A 185 5.95 -1.91 22.07
CA ASP A 185 6.10 -2.36 23.46
C ASP A 185 7.56 -2.79 23.71
N LEU A 186 8.19 -3.49 22.76
CA LEU A 186 9.61 -3.87 22.83
C LEU A 186 10.56 -2.67 22.77
N ARG A 187 10.22 -1.61 22.02
CA ARG A 187 11.01 -0.37 21.99
C ARG A 187 11.00 0.36 23.32
N ASP A 188 9.92 0.24 24.09
CA ASP A 188 9.81 0.91 25.37
C ASP A 188 10.40 0.03 26.51
N SER A 189 11.07 -1.08 26.14
CA SER A 189 11.76 -2.03 27.04
C SER A 189 13.29 -1.96 26.91
N ASP A 190 14.00 -2.74 27.75
CA ASP A 190 15.46 -2.87 27.74
C ASP A 190 16.04 -3.46 26.43
N ARG A 191 15.18 -3.96 25.53
CA ARG A 191 15.56 -4.51 24.22
C ARG A 191 15.63 -3.48 23.10
N SER A 192 15.41 -2.20 23.40
CA SER A 192 15.45 -1.08 22.45
C SER A 192 16.80 -0.87 21.75
N GLY A 193 17.88 -1.40 22.33
CA GLY A 193 19.20 -1.45 21.71
C GLY A 193 19.36 -2.53 20.62
N GLU A 194 18.44 -3.50 20.53
CA GLU A 194 18.54 -4.58 19.53
C GLU A 194 18.14 -4.10 18.12
N PRO A 195 18.79 -4.61 17.05
CA PRO A 195 18.39 -4.34 15.68
C PRO A 195 16.94 -4.72 15.38
N TYR A 196 16.28 -3.98 14.49
CA TYR A 196 14.92 -4.29 14.04
C TYR A 196 14.76 -5.71 13.49
N ALA A 197 15.77 -6.20 12.77
CA ALA A 197 15.81 -7.58 12.29
C ALA A 197 15.72 -8.61 13.42
N ASN A 198 16.39 -8.36 14.54
CA ASN A 198 16.43 -9.24 15.70
C ASN A 198 15.08 -9.23 16.44
N LEU A 199 14.54 -8.03 16.69
CA LEU A 199 13.24 -7.86 17.32
C LEU A 199 12.13 -8.57 16.53
N LEU A 200 12.11 -8.38 15.21
CA LEU A 200 11.10 -9.02 14.37
C LEU A 200 11.32 -10.53 14.21
N ALA A 201 12.57 -10.98 14.16
CA ALA A 201 12.88 -12.40 14.12
C ALA A 201 12.37 -13.12 15.37
N ASP A 202 12.48 -12.50 16.55
CA ASP A 202 11.94 -13.06 17.79
C ASP A 202 10.41 -13.16 17.75
N LEU A 203 9.73 -12.10 17.29
CA LEU A 203 8.26 -12.08 17.14
C LEU A 203 7.73 -13.12 16.14
N ARG A 204 8.50 -13.40 15.09
CA ARG A 204 8.13 -14.35 14.01
C ARG A 204 8.70 -15.76 14.21
N ARG A 205 9.44 -15.98 15.30
CA ARG A 205 10.12 -17.24 15.56
C ARG A 205 9.11 -18.35 15.79
N ARG A 206 9.37 -19.54 15.22
CA ARG A 206 8.61 -20.75 15.56
C ARG A 206 9.15 -21.32 16.87
N GLU A 207 8.33 -22.04 17.62
CA GLU A 207 8.72 -22.60 18.93
C GLU A 207 10.02 -23.43 18.86
N ASP A 208 10.17 -24.25 17.81
CA ASP A 208 11.34 -25.11 17.60
C ASP A 208 12.52 -24.43 16.87
N GLU A 209 12.39 -23.15 16.52
CA GLU A 209 13.38 -22.45 15.73
C GLU A 209 14.39 -21.72 16.62
N ALA A 210 15.67 -22.02 16.41
CA ALA A 210 16.77 -21.27 17.01
C ALA A 210 16.72 -19.80 16.55
N PHE A 211 16.94 -18.86 17.47
CA PHE A 211 16.85 -17.42 17.20
C PHE A 211 17.71 -16.98 16.01
N GLY A 212 18.97 -17.44 15.93
CA GLY A 212 19.86 -17.14 14.80
C GLY A 212 19.29 -17.59 13.45
N SER A 213 18.61 -18.74 13.41
CA SER A 213 17.96 -19.25 12.19
C SER A 213 16.78 -18.37 11.78
N ALA A 214 15.99 -17.87 12.74
CA ALA A 214 14.89 -16.95 12.46
C ALA A 214 15.40 -15.61 11.87
N VAL A 215 16.51 -15.07 12.40
CA VAL A 215 17.15 -13.86 11.86
C VAL A 215 17.65 -14.10 10.44
N GLN A 216 18.33 -15.22 10.19
CA GLN A 216 18.84 -15.56 8.85
C GLN A 216 17.71 -15.78 7.84
N ARG A 217 16.62 -16.44 8.25
CA ARG A 217 15.42 -16.58 7.42
C ARG A 217 14.86 -15.22 7.02
N LEU A 218 14.69 -14.31 7.99
CA LEU A 218 14.14 -12.97 7.73
C LEU A 218 15.02 -12.17 6.76
N ARG A 219 16.34 -12.19 6.96
CA ARG A 219 17.31 -11.51 6.07
C ARG A 219 17.29 -12.09 4.66
N ARG A 220 17.26 -13.42 4.54
CA ARG A 220 17.16 -14.11 3.24
C ARG A 220 15.87 -13.75 2.52
N GLU A 221 14.72 -13.82 3.19
CA GLU A 221 13.42 -13.44 2.61
C GLU A 221 13.39 -11.98 2.15
N LEU A 222 14.02 -11.07 2.91
CA LEU A 222 14.16 -9.67 2.51
C LEU A 222 15.03 -9.55 1.26
N ARG A 223 16.21 -10.16 1.24
CA ARG A 223 17.12 -10.15 0.09
C ARG A 223 16.44 -10.68 -1.17
N GLU A 224 15.86 -11.87 -1.11
CA GLU A 224 15.12 -12.48 -2.23
C GLU A 224 13.97 -11.59 -2.72
N ARG A 225 13.31 -10.86 -1.83
CA ARG A 225 12.25 -9.93 -2.20
C ARG A 225 12.80 -8.66 -2.87
N VAL A 226 13.91 -8.12 -2.36
CA VAL A 226 14.57 -6.95 -2.94
C VAL A 226 15.13 -7.29 -4.32
N ASP A 227 15.83 -8.41 -4.46
CA ASP A 227 16.42 -8.87 -5.72
C ASP A 227 15.33 -9.09 -6.79
N ARG A 228 14.23 -9.77 -6.43
CA ARG A 228 13.07 -9.91 -7.33
C ARG A 228 12.48 -8.55 -7.72
N SER A 229 12.41 -7.61 -6.80
CA SER A 229 11.93 -6.26 -7.08
C SER A 229 12.84 -5.48 -8.03
N VAL A 230 14.16 -5.72 -8.01
CA VAL A 230 15.10 -5.14 -9.00
C VAL A 230 14.85 -5.76 -10.38
N VAL A 231 14.77 -7.09 -10.45
CA VAL A 231 14.52 -7.80 -11.72
C VAL A 231 13.18 -7.37 -12.34
N HIS A 232 12.09 -7.38 -11.57
CA HIS A 232 10.78 -6.97 -12.08
C HIS A 232 10.76 -5.51 -12.54
N LEU A 233 11.49 -4.62 -11.86
CA LEU A 233 11.58 -3.22 -12.28
C LEU A 233 12.38 -3.07 -13.59
N ALA A 234 13.43 -3.86 -13.77
CA ALA A 234 14.19 -3.90 -15.01
C ALA A 234 13.33 -4.45 -16.17
N GLU A 235 12.62 -5.56 -15.95
CA GLU A 235 11.68 -6.14 -16.93
C GLU A 235 10.59 -5.13 -17.33
N LEU A 236 10.02 -4.39 -16.36
CA LEU A 236 9.07 -3.32 -16.65
C LEU A 236 9.72 -2.17 -17.44
N GLY A 237 10.99 -1.84 -17.14
CA GLY A 237 11.76 -0.86 -17.90
C GLY A 237 11.96 -1.28 -19.36
N ASP A 238 12.31 -2.54 -19.60
CA ASP A 238 12.55 -3.09 -20.94
C ASP A 238 11.26 -3.16 -21.77
N LEU A 239 10.12 -3.46 -21.14
CA LEU A 239 8.81 -3.43 -21.80
C LEU A 239 8.40 -2.04 -22.29
N VAL A 240 8.94 -1.02 -21.64
CA VAL A 240 8.54 0.38 -21.75
C VAL A 240 9.50 1.16 -22.68
N ASP A 241 10.52 0.52 -23.27
CA ASP A 241 11.61 1.16 -24.03
C ASP A 241 11.18 2.35 -24.90
N TRP A 242 11.35 3.57 -24.35
CA TRP A 242 11.02 4.84 -24.98
C TRP A 242 12.16 5.39 -25.86
N SER A 243 13.28 4.67 -25.99
CA SER A 243 14.49 5.19 -26.64
C SER A 243 14.37 5.34 -28.17
N GLY A 244 13.32 4.78 -28.78
CA GLY A 244 13.06 4.87 -30.22
C GLY A 244 12.10 6.00 -30.68
N VAL A 245 11.72 6.94 -29.81
CA VAL A 245 10.61 7.88 -30.04
C VAL A 245 11.09 9.24 -30.60
N GLU A 246 12.13 9.25 -31.44
CA GLU A 246 12.49 10.42 -32.25
C GLU A 246 12.40 10.04 -33.73
N GLY A 247 11.20 10.14 -34.32
CA GLY A 247 11.05 10.15 -35.79
C GLY A 247 9.83 9.42 -36.36
N GLU A 248 9.54 8.19 -35.93
CA GLU A 248 8.45 7.32 -36.45
C GLU A 248 7.48 6.85 -35.34
N ALA A 249 7.34 7.71 -34.33
CA ALA A 249 7.04 7.38 -32.94
C ALA A 249 5.69 6.74 -32.59
N MET A 250 4.64 6.87 -33.41
CA MET A 250 3.27 6.62 -32.92
C MET A 250 2.85 5.14 -32.92
N ASP A 251 3.27 4.34 -33.89
CA ASP A 251 2.92 2.92 -33.96
C ASP A 251 3.80 2.05 -33.03
N LEU A 252 5.07 2.40 -32.84
CA LEU A 252 5.98 1.72 -31.90
C LEU A 252 5.64 2.02 -30.43
N GLN A 253 5.19 3.24 -30.10
CA GLN A 253 4.65 3.55 -28.78
C GLN A 253 3.37 2.77 -28.50
N ARG A 254 2.48 2.61 -29.50
CA ARG A 254 1.25 1.83 -29.36
C ARG A 254 1.55 0.36 -29.07
N SER A 255 2.51 -0.22 -29.79
CA SER A 255 3.00 -1.58 -29.56
C SER A 255 3.58 -1.80 -28.16
N SER A 256 4.34 -0.85 -27.63
CA SER A 256 4.96 -0.97 -26.30
C SER A 256 3.94 -0.81 -25.17
N LEU A 257 3.02 0.15 -25.30
CA LEU A 257 1.91 0.33 -24.35
C LEU A 257 0.95 -0.86 -24.37
N GLU A 258 0.63 -1.43 -25.53
CA GLU A 258 -0.19 -2.65 -25.63
C GLU A 258 0.48 -3.82 -24.91
N ARG A 259 1.80 -4.01 -25.04
CA ARG A 259 2.53 -5.04 -24.28
C ARG A 259 2.45 -4.83 -22.77
N VAL A 260 2.57 -3.59 -22.30
CA VAL A 260 2.46 -3.27 -20.86
C VAL A 260 1.04 -3.46 -20.37
N VAL A 261 0.03 -3.01 -21.12
CA VAL A 261 -1.38 -3.23 -20.81
C VAL A 261 -1.69 -4.73 -20.72
N ASP A 262 -1.21 -5.54 -21.67
CA ASP A 262 -1.38 -7.00 -21.63
C ASP A 262 -0.72 -7.66 -20.41
N VAL A 263 0.42 -7.14 -19.95
CA VAL A 263 1.07 -7.61 -18.72
C VAL A 263 0.27 -7.19 -17.48
N LEU A 264 -0.21 -5.94 -17.45
CA LEU A 264 -1.02 -5.42 -16.35
C LEU A 264 -2.38 -6.12 -16.26
N ASP A 265 -3.03 -6.39 -17.38
CA ASP A 265 -4.30 -7.12 -17.43
C ASP A 265 -4.11 -8.58 -16.99
N ARG A 266 -3.02 -9.24 -17.41
CA ARG A 266 -2.68 -10.59 -16.90
C ARG A 266 -2.40 -10.58 -15.39
N ALA A 267 -1.66 -9.58 -14.89
CA ALA A 267 -1.38 -9.45 -13.46
C ALA A 267 -2.66 -9.17 -12.66
N ARG A 268 -3.55 -8.34 -13.21
CA ARG A 268 -4.88 -8.08 -12.67
C ARG A 268 -5.71 -9.35 -12.61
N GLU A 269 -5.83 -10.09 -13.72
CA GLU A 269 -6.56 -11.37 -13.77
C GLU A 269 -6.00 -12.39 -12.79
N GLN A 270 -4.67 -12.51 -12.66
CA GLN A 270 -4.05 -13.37 -11.66
C GLN A 270 -4.40 -12.92 -10.23
N SER A 271 -4.40 -11.61 -9.95
CA SER A 271 -4.80 -11.09 -8.64
C SER A 271 -6.27 -11.34 -8.33
N GLU A 272 -7.15 -11.17 -9.32
CA GLU A 272 -8.59 -11.46 -9.21
C GLU A 272 -8.85 -12.96 -9.01
N ASN A 273 -8.06 -13.83 -9.65
CA ASN A 273 -8.14 -15.29 -9.51
C ASN A 273 -7.54 -15.83 -8.20
N LEU A 274 -6.56 -15.13 -7.62
CA LEU A 274 -5.97 -15.47 -6.31
C LEU A 274 -6.86 -15.09 -5.13
N VAL A 275 -7.89 -14.25 -5.35
CA VAL A 275 -8.98 -14.09 -4.40
C VAL A 275 -9.86 -15.35 -4.49
N PRO A 276 -9.86 -16.24 -3.48
CA PRO A 276 -10.54 -17.52 -3.59
C PRO A 276 -12.03 -17.29 -3.85
N ASN A 277 -12.47 -17.78 -5.02
CA ASN A 277 -13.85 -18.01 -5.46
C ASN A 277 -14.94 -17.54 -4.47
N ARG A 278 -15.49 -16.34 -4.72
CA ARG A 278 -16.91 -16.03 -4.46
C ARG A 278 -17.81 -16.93 -5.34
N ARG A 279 -17.75 -18.26 -5.17
CA ARG A 279 -18.69 -19.19 -5.81
C ARG A 279 -20.01 -19.12 -5.05
N GLY A 280 -20.96 -18.43 -5.65
CA GLY A 280 -22.30 -18.36 -5.10
C GLY A 280 -23.30 -17.65 -5.97
N PHE A 281 -23.27 -17.79 -7.30
CA PHE A 281 -24.49 -17.60 -8.11
C PHE A 281 -24.51 -18.56 -9.31
N PRO A 282 -25.55 -19.39 -9.45
CA PRO A 282 -25.81 -20.10 -10.70
C PRO A 282 -26.13 -19.09 -11.80
N ARG A 283 -25.56 -19.31 -12.99
CA ARG A 283 -26.03 -18.72 -14.25
C ARG A 283 -27.52 -19.02 -14.39
N ALA A 284 -28.37 -18.06 -14.06
CA ALA A 284 -29.80 -18.12 -14.36
C ALA A 284 -30.23 -16.81 -15.01
N LEU A 285 -31.01 -16.98 -16.07
CA LEU A 285 -31.84 -16.01 -16.79
C LEU A 285 -31.15 -15.18 -17.87
N ALA A 286 -30.85 -15.87 -18.98
CA ALA A 286 -31.27 -15.35 -20.28
C ALA A 286 -32.81 -15.20 -20.28
N LEU A 287 -33.31 -13.98 -20.39
CA LEU A 287 -34.70 -13.70 -20.78
C LEU A 287 -34.70 -13.05 -22.17
N PRO A 288 -35.43 -13.59 -23.15
CA PRO A 288 -35.62 -12.94 -24.43
C PRO A 288 -36.81 -11.96 -24.37
N GLY A 289 -36.62 -10.78 -24.97
CA GLY A 289 -37.70 -10.00 -25.59
C GLY A 289 -38.64 -9.20 -24.68
N LYS A 290 -38.39 -7.89 -24.56
CA LYS A 290 -39.28 -6.79 -25.02
C LYS A 290 -38.73 -5.42 -24.58
N PRO A 291 -38.81 -4.39 -25.43
CA PRO A 291 -38.34 -3.04 -25.09
C PRO A 291 -39.39 -2.33 -24.21
N ALA A 292 -39.00 -1.93 -23.00
CA ALA A 292 -39.75 -0.96 -22.23
C ALA A 292 -39.44 0.45 -22.77
N ARG A 293 -40.40 1.04 -23.49
CA ARG A 293 -40.47 2.48 -23.72
C ARG A 293 -40.57 3.17 -22.36
N ILE A 294 -39.59 4.01 -22.02
CA ILE A 294 -39.75 5.02 -20.97
C ILE A 294 -39.60 6.38 -21.65
N GLY A 295 -40.61 7.20 -21.41
CA GLY A 295 -40.93 8.40 -22.16
C GLY A 295 -39.91 9.52 -22.02
N SER A 296 -39.85 10.28 -23.10
CA SER A 296 -39.28 11.61 -23.22
C SER A 296 -39.79 12.56 -22.13
N GLY A 297 -38.91 12.95 -21.22
CA GLY A 297 -39.01 14.17 -20.44
C GLY A 297 -37.91 15.11 -20.89
N LEU A 298 -38.26 16.02 -21.79
CA LEU A 298 -37.48 17.19 -22.14
C LEU A 298 -37.30 18.08 -20.90
N ALA A 299 -36.06 18.43 -20.57
CA ALA A 299 -35.72 19.69 -19.93
C ALA A 299 -34.33 20.11 -20.42
N GLN A 300 -34.35 20.99 -21.42
CA GLN A 300 -33.24 21.87 -21.79
C GLN A 300 -32.92 22.81 -20.63
N GLU A 301 -31.63 22.96 -20.29
CA GLU A 301 -30.93 24.23 -19.96
C GLU A 301 -29.43 23.92 -20.19
N MET A 302 -28.85 24.17 -21.37
CA MET A 302 -28.16 25.40 -21.81
C MET A 302 -27.72 26.40 -20.72
N PHE A 303 -26.42 26.41 -20.44
CA PHE A 303 -25.48 27.54 -20.26
C PHE A 303 -24.08 26.88 -20.18
N VAL A 304 -23.09 27.02 -21.06
CA VAL A 304 -22.39 28.14 -21.72
C VAL A 304 -21.71 29.12 -20.75
N LEU A 305 -20.41 28.85 -20.57
CA LEU A 305 -19.25 29.73 -20.41
C LEU A 305 -19.18 30.74 -19.25
N GLY A 306 -18.17 30.51 -18.42
CA GLY A 306 -17.26 31.48 -17.82
C GLY A 306 -15.88 30.85 -17.73
#